data_AF-A0AB35YWL0-F1
#
_entry.id   AF-A0AB35YWL0-F1
#
_cell.length_a   1.000
_cell.length_b   1.000
_cell.length_c   1.000
_cell.angle_alpha   90.00
_cell.angle_beta   90.00
_cell.angle_gamma   90.00
#
_symmetry.space_group_name_H-M   'P 1'
#
loop_
_entity.id
_entity.type
_entity.pdbx_description
1 polymer ?
#
loop_
_entity_poly.entity_id
_entity_poly.type
_entity_poly.pdbx_seq_one_letter_code
_entity_poly.pdbx_strand_id
1 'polypeptide(L)'
;MKIVILIISLLISFCSFSQDLTCSDFKNGTFYVDPEEYIPVGYKIIREGTSQIEIVEDPENKLGEDFNKTSYEIIEWIDDCTYRLKYDETKMKLSDYQQFLNDNNGILTELIKIDGKCMYIKSTLNVNGEIQRIDSKMCLE
;
A
#
# COMPACT_ATOMS: atom_id res chain seq x y z
N MET A 1 6.54 51.61 28.03
CA MET A 1 5.57 51.16 27.00
C MET A 1 6.18 50.48 25.76
N LYS A 2 7.49 50.19 25.70
CA LYS A 2 8.10 49.45 24.57
C LYS A 2 8.42 47.97 24.89
N ILE A 3 8.57 47.61 26.16
CA ILE A 3 8.98 46.25 26.59
C ILE A 3 7.78 45.29 26.73
N VAL A 4 6.58 45.81 27.02
CA VAL A 4 5.38 44.96 27.25
C VAL A 4 4.84 44.34 25.94
N ILE A 5 5.14 44.96 24.79
CA ILE A 5 4.67 44.47 23.48
C ILE A 5 5.44 43.21 23.04
N LEU A 6 6.67 42.99 23.52
CA LEU A 6 7.47 41.82 23.13
C LEU A 6 6.95 40.51 23.74
N ILE A 7 6.28 40.55 24.89
CA ILE A 7 5.87 39.34 25.64
C ILE A 7 4.62 38.69 25.03
N ILE A 8 3.78 39.46 24.34
CA ILE A 8 2.52 38.96 23.74
C ILE A 8 2.78 38.16 22.45
N SER A 9 3.92 38.36 21.78
CA SER A 9 4.23 37.65 20.53
C SER A 9 4.69 36.19 20.70
N LEU A 10 4.96 35.74 21.94
CA LEU A 10 5.56 34.42 22.20
C LEU A 10 4.55 33.29 22.48
N LEU A 11 3.24 33.60 22.55
CA LEU A 11 2.20 32.64 22.96
C LEU A 11 1.46 31.96 21.80
N ILE A 12 1.83 32.24 20.55
CA ILE A 12 1.37 31.45 19.40
C ILE A 12 2.30 30.24 19.28
N SER A 13 2.31 29.39 20.30
CA SER A 13 2.85 28.04 20.16
C SER A 13 1.95 27.29 19.19
N PHE A 14 2.50 27.06 18.01
CA PHE A 14 1.98 26.23 16.95
C PHE A 14 1.39 24.94 17.54
N CYS A 15 0.07 24.82 17.53
CA CYS A 15 -0.58 23.52 17.57
C CYS A 15 -0.29 22.87 16.22
N SER A 16 0.89 22.27 16.09
CA SER A 16 1.20 21.41 14.95
C SER A 16 0.28 20.21 15.04
N PHE A 17 -0.85 20.26 14.33
CA PHE A 17 -1.69 19.09 14.11
C PHE A 17 -0.91 18.13 13.22
N SER A 18 -0.31 17.10 13.81
CA SER A 18 -0.13 15.86 13.08
C SER A 18 -1.54 15.32 12.83
N GLN A 19 -2.02 15.37 11.59
CA GLN A 19 -3.29 14.71 11.26
C GLN A 19 -3.00 13.21 11.27
N ASP A 20 -3.69 12.49 12.15
CA ASP A 20 -3.63 11.04 12.17
C ASP A 20 -4.22 10.53 10.85
N LEU A 21 -3.46 9.69 10.15
CA LEU A 21 -3.91 9.09 8.90
C LEU A 21 -5.02 8.07 9.15
N THR A 22 -5.89 7.95 8.18
CA THR A 22 -7.03 7.05 8.12
C THR A 22 -6.92 6.13 6.90
N CYS A 23 -7.76 5.10 6.81
CA CYS A 23 -7.75 4.21 5.65
C CYS A 23 -8.03 4.95 4.32
N SER A 24 -8.83 6.03 4.38
CA SER A 24 -9.13 6.88 3.23
C SER A 24 -7.90 7.55 2.63
N ASP A 25 -6.90 7.88 3.46
CA ASP A 25 -5.64 8.50 3.02
C ASP A 25 -4.77 7.54 2.19
N PHE A 26 -5.10 6.25 2.18
CA PHE A 26 -4.39 5.22 1.40
C PHE A 26 -5.18 4.73 0.19
N LYS A 27 -6.31 5.37 -0.14
CA LYS A 27 -7.04 5.08 -1.39
C LYS A 27 -6.43 5.76 -2.61
N ASN A 28 -5.62 6.80 -2.39
CA ASN A 28 -4.90 7.51 -3.45
C ASN A 28 -3.51 7.88 -2.96
N GLY A 29 -2.53 7.81 -3.85
CA GLY A 29 -1.17 8.26 -3.56
C GLY A 29 -0.12 7.26 -3.99
N THR A 30 1.08 7.50 -3.48
CA THR A 30 2.25 6.69 -3.78
C THR A 30 2.82 6.14 -2.50
N PHE A 31 3.13 4.85 -2.53
CA PHE A 31 3.56 4.10 -1.37
C PHE A 31 4.78 3.25 -1.69
N TYR A 32 5.50 2.87 -0.65
CA TYR A 32 6.58 1.90 -0.74
C TYR A 32 6.34 0.75 0.23
N VAL A 33 6.80 -0.43 -0.18
CA VAL A 33 6.88 -1.64 0.62
C VAL A 33 8.33 -2.08 0.64
N ASP A 34 8.88 -2.18 1.86
CA ASP A 34 10.25 -2.64 2.06
C ASP A 34 10.36 -4.16 1.77
N PRO A 35 11.53 -4.67 1.38
CA PRO A 35 11.76 -6.10 1.31
C PRO A 35 11.45 -6.81 2.65
N GLU A 36 10.77 -7.94 2.57
CA GLU A 36 10.45 -8.82 3.70
C GLU A 36 10.91 -10.27 3.42
N GLU A 37 10.82 -11.17 4.40
CA GLU A 37 11.30 -12.56 4.28
C GLU A 37 10.72 -13.29 3.05
N TYR A 38 9.43 -13.06 2.76
CA TYR A 38 8.73 -13.70 1.65
C TYR A 38 8.70 -12.86 0.36
N ILE A 39 9.12 -11.59 0.42
CA ILE A 39 9.17 -10.65 -0.71
C ILE A 39 10.56 -9.99 -0.71
N PRO A 40 11.58 -10.59 -1.35
CA PRO A 40 12.99 -10.22 -1.15
C PRO A 40 13.40 -8.90 -1.82
N VAL A 41 12.46 -8.22 -2.47
CA VAL A 41 12.64 -6.96 -3.19
C VAL A 41 11.58 -5.96 -2.73
N GLY A 42 11.97 -4.69 -2.65
CA GLY A 42 11.03 -3.62 -2.38
C GLY A 42 10.20 -3.32 -3.62
N TYR A 43 9.05 -2.69 -3.43
CA TYR A 43 8.24 -2.24 -4.55
C TYR A 43 7.50 -0.96 -4.22
N LYS A 44 7.25 -0.19 -5.28
CA LYS A 44 6.52 1.06 -5.26
C LYS A 44 5.11 0.83 -5.75
N ILE A 45 4.13 1.38 -5.04
CA ILE A 45 2.71 1.29 -5.37
C ILE A 45 2.23 2.69 -5.74
N ILE A 46 1.61 2.82 -6.91
CA ILE A 46 0.89 4.04 -7.32
C ILE A 46 -0.58 3.68 -7.39
N ARG A 47 -1.40 4.34 -6.57
CA ARG A 47 -2.83 4.04 -6.44
C ARG A 47 -3.69 5.26 -6.75
N GLU A 48 -4.72 5.02 -7.56
CA GLU A 48 -5.72 6.00 -7.94
C GLU A 48 -7.12 5.36 -7.79
N GLY A 49 -7.68 5.48 -6.58
CA GLY A 49 -9.00 4.94 -6.24
C GLY A 49 -9.07 3.43 -6.38
N THR A 50 -9.56 2.95 -7.52
CA THR A 50 -9.76 1.52 -7.84
C THR A 50 -8.68 0.95 -8.77
N SER A 51 -7.70 1.75 -9.19
CA SER A 51 -6.58 1.30 -10.01
C SER A 51 -5.29 1.34 -9.20
N GLN A 52 -4.46 0.33 -9.40
CA GLN A 52 -3.14 0.23 -8.77
C GLN A 52 -2.08 -0.21 -9.79
N ILE A 53 -0.89 0.35 -9.66
CA ILE A 53 0.32 -0.08 -10.36
C ILE A 53 1.37 -0.40 -9.33
N GLU A 54 1.93 -1.60 -9.39
CA GLU A 54 3.08 -2.00 -8.57
C GLU A 54 4.33 -2.08 -9.44
N ILE A 55 5.41 -1.45 -8.98
CA ILE A 55 6.70 -1.39 -9.68
C ILE A 55 7.76 -1.96 -8.75
N VAL A 56 8.31 -3.11 -9.12
CA VAL A 56 9.36 -3.78 -8.36
C VAL A 56 10.68 -3.02 -8.49
N GLU A 57 11.26 -2.67 -7.35
CA GLU A 57 12.57 -2.02 -7.25
C GLU A 57 13.66 -3.09 -7.10
N ASP A 58 14.19 -3.54 -8.24
CA ASP A 58 15.28 -4.54 -8.30
C ASP A 58 16.54 -3.94 -8.96
N PRO A 59 17.28 -3.07 -8.26
CA PRO A 59 18.47 -2.40 -8.79
C PRO A 59 19.65 -3.36 -9.00
N GLU A 60 19.67 -4.48 -8.29
CA GLU A 60 20.71 -5.52 -8.39
C GLU A 60 20.36 -6.61 -9.41
N ASN A 61 19.21 -6.48 -10.09
CA ASN A 61 18.70 -7.43 -11.08
C ASN A 61 18.60 -8.89 -10.57
N LYS A 62 18.22 -9.06 -9.30
CA LYS A 62 18.06 -10.37 -8.64
C LYS A 62 16.97 -11.23 -9.29
N LEU A 63 15.99 -10.61 -9.93
CA LEU A 63 14.87 -11.29 -10.58
C LEU A 63 15.13 -11.65 -12.05
N GLY A 64 16.23 -11.14 -12.63
CA GLY A 64 16.57 -11.31 -14.04
C GLY A 64 15.90 -10.27 -14.96
N GLU A 65 16.46 -10.11 -16.15
CA GLU A 65 16.03 -9.08 -17.11
C GLU A 65 14.64 -9.35 -17.71
N ASP A 66 14.25 -10.63 -17.82
CA ASP A 66 12.97 -11.04 -18.41
C ASP A 66 11.79 -10.93 -17.42
N PHE A 67 12.06 -10.60 -16.16
CA PHE A 67 11.01 -10.44 -15.16
C PHE A 67 10.23 -9.15 -15.42
N ASN A 68 8.90 -9.25 -15.55
CA ASN A 68 8.06 -8.07 -15.65
C ASN A 68 8.00 -7.36 -14.30
N LYS A 69 8.71 -6.24 -14.19
CA LYS A 69 8.80 -5.43 -12.98
C LYS A 69 7.56 -4.57 -12.73
N THR A 70 6.58 -4.58 -13.62
CA THR A 70 5.36 -3.77 -13.48
C THR A 70 4.10 -4.64 -13.53
N SER A 71 3.28 -4.53 -12.50
CA SER A 71 1.96 -5.16 -12.43
C SER A 71 0.86 -4.09 -12.41
N TYR A 72 -0.24 -4.38 -13.10
CA TYR A 72 -1.45 -3.56 -13.10
C TYR A 72 -2.56 -4.31 -12.39
N GLU A 73 -3.27 -3.62 -11.51
CA GLU A 73 -4.21 -4.24 -10.59
C GLU A 73 -5.48 -3.39 -10.45
N ILE A 74 -6.58 -4.08 -10.14
CA ILE A 74 -7.90 -3.53 -9.88
C ILE A 74 -8.21 -3.75 -8.40
N ILE A 75 -8.65 -2.68 -7.74
CA ILE A 75 -9.10 -2.68 -6.35
C ILE A 75 -10.63 -2.59 -6.32
N GLU A 76 -11.24 -3.60 -5.72
CA GLU A 76 -12.65 -3.62 -5.34
C GLU A 76 -12.77 -3.31 -3.85
N TRP A 77 -13.09 -2.06 -3.50
CA TRP A 77 -13.30 -1.65 -2.10
C TRP A 77 -14.56 -2.31 -1.52
N ILE A 78 -14.41 -2.98 -0.37
CA ILE A 78 -15.51 -3.57 0.40
C ILE A 78 -16.01 -2.56 1.43
N ASP A 79 -15.06 -1.89 2.09
CA ASP A 79 -15.30 -0.77 3.00
C ASP A 79 -14.08 0.19 2.95
N ASP A 80 -13.94 1.09 3.91
CA ASP A 80 -12.84 2.05 3.91
C ASP A 80 -11.47 1.42 4.15
N CYS A 81 -11.40 0.29 4.83
CA CYS A 81 -10.19 -0.36 5.33
C CYS A 81 -9.99 -1.78 4.75
N THR A 82 -10.93 -2.25 3.93
CA THR A 82 -10.95 -3.60 3.36
C THR A 82 -11.19 -3.54 1.86
N TYR A 83 -10.40 -4.30 1.11
CA TYR A 83 -10.54 -4.40 -0.34
C TYR A 83 -10.11 -5.75 -0.90
N ARG A 84 -10.59 -6.06 -2.10
CA ARG A 84 -10.10 -7.16 -2.93
C ARG A 84 -9.19 -6.61 -4.02
N LEU A 85 -8.03 -7.23 -4.18
CA LEU A 85 -7.04 -6.92 -5.21
C LEU A 85 -6.99 -8.05 -6.24
N LYS A 86 -7.07 -7.70 -7.52
CA LYS A 86 -6.94 -8.62 -8.66
C LYS A 86 -6.01 -8.03 -9.70
N TYR A 87 -5.32 -8.85 -10.46
CA TYR A 87 -4.53 -8.39 -11.61
C TYR A 87 -5.41 -8.02 -12.79
N ASP A 88 -5.08 -6.91 -13.45
CA ASP A 88 -5.80 -6.37 -14.61
C ASP A 88 -5.35 -7.05 -15.90
N GLU A 89 -6.08 -8.10 -16.30
CA GLU A 89 -5.81 -8.85 -17.55
C GLU A 89 -5.99 -8.00 -18.82
N THR A 90 -6.64 -6.82 -18.73
CA THR A 90 -6.81 -5.93 -19.88
C THR A 90 -5.58 -5.10 -20.17
N LYS A 91 -4.68 -4.95 -19.19
CA LYS A 91 -3.45 -4.13 -19.30
C LYS A 91 -2.17 -4.95 -19.40
N MET A 92 -2.21 -6.22 -19.01
CA MET A 92 -1.05 -7.10 -19.06
C MET A 92 -1.45 -8.56 -19.26
N LYS A 93 -0.52 -9.34 -19.84
CA LYS A 93 -0.62 -10.79 -19.83
C LYS A 93 -0.31 -11.30 -18.43
N LEU A 94 -1.23 -12.04 -17.84
CA LEU A 94 -1.04 -12.64 -16.52
C LEU A 94 -0.11 -13.85 -16.60
N SER A 95 0.76 -14.00 -15.59
CA SER A 95 1.44 -15.27 -15.31
C SER A 95 0.47 -16.28 -14.71
N ASP A 96 0.82 -17.57 -14.73
CA ASP A 96 0.01 -18.64 -14.14
C ASP A 96 -0.32 -18.38 -12.66
N TYR A 97 0.64 -17.80 -11.91
CA TYR A 97 0.42 -17.43 -10.51
C TYR A 97 -0.58 -16.28 -10.37
N GLN A 98 -0.45 -15.22 -11.17
CA GLN A 98 -1.39 -14.08 -11.15
C GLN A 98 -2.80 -14.51 -11.56
N GLN A 99 -2.91 -15.38 -12.58
CA GLN A 99 -4.18 -15.98 -12.98
C GLN A 99 -4.77 -16.81 -11.83
N PHE A 100 -3.96 -17.65 -11.18
CA PHE A 100 -4.38 -18.43 -10.03
C PHE A 100 -4.94 -17.56 -8.89
N LEU A 101 -4.31 -16.41 -8.61
CA LEU A 101 -4.82 -15.45 -7.62
C LEU A 101 -6.19 -14.90 -8.04
N ASN A 102 -6.35 -14.49 -9.30
CA ASN A 102 -7.62 -14.01 -9.83
C ASN A 102 -8.73 -15.08 -9.78
N ASP A 103 -8.42 -16.32 -10.17
CA ASP A 103 -9.35 -17.46 -10.18
C ASP A 103 -9.86 -17.81 -8.76
N ASN A 104 -9.07 -17.50 -7.73
CA ASN A 104 -9.42 -17.66 -6.32
C ASN A 104 -10.00 -16.36 -5.70
N ASN A 105 -10.67 -15.55 -6.53
CA ASN A 105 -11.34 -14.30 -6.16
C ASN A 105 -10.40 -13.17 -5.68
N GLY A 106 -9.12 -13.22 -6.07
CA GLY A 106 -8.13 -12.20 -5.70
C GLY A 106 -7.75 -12.21 -4.23
N ILE A 107 -6.86 -11.30 -3.86
CA ILE A 107 -6.36 -11.16 -2.48
C ILE A 107 -7.32 -10.28 -1.68
N LEU A 108 -7.78 -10.75 -0.52
CA LEU A 108 -8.48 -9.91 0.44
C LEU A 108 -7.46 -9.21 1.32
N THR A 109 -7.40 -7.90 1.24
CA THR A 109 -6.53 -7.09 2.07
C THR A 109 -7.35 -6.29 3.06
N GLU A 110 -6.97 -6.40 4.33
CA GLU A 110 -7.60 -5.73 5.45
C GLU A 110 -6.53 -4.95 6.22
N LEU A 111 -6.82 -3.68 6.52
CA LEU A 111 -5.99 -2.88 7.40
C LEU A 111 -6.05 -3.42 8.83
N ILE A 112 -4.88 -3.53 9.47
CA ILE A 112 -4.74 -3.90 10.89
C ILE A 112 -4.59 -2.65 11.75
N LYS A 113 -3.64 -1.78 11.38
CA LYS A 113 -3.36 -0.52 12.09
C LYS A 113 -2.61 0.46 11.21
N ILE A 114 -2.59 1.71 11.64
CA ILE A 114 -1.76 2.78 11.07
C ILE A 114 -0.81 3.27 12.16
N ASP A 115 0.47 3.44 11.82
CA ASP A 115 1.50 3.98 12.70
C ASP A 115 2.40 4.93 11.91
N GLY A 116 2.38 6.21 12.28
CA GLY A 116 3.02 7.27 11.51
C GLY A 116 2.51 7.30 10.07
N LYS A 117 3.41 7.13 9.10
CA LYS A 117 3.11 7.09 7.65
C LYS A 117 2.75 5.69 7.12
N CYS A 118 2.75 4.67 7.98
CA CYS A 118 2.70 3.28 7.56
C CYS A 118 1.38 2.62 7.94
N MET A 119 0.80 1.92 6.97
CA MET A 119 -0.30 0.98 7.15
C MET A 119 0.26 -0.43 7.28
N TYR A 120 -0.21 -1.14 8.31
CA TYR A 120 -0.02 -2.58 8.46
C TYR A 120 -1.27 -3.28 7.94
N ILE A 121 -1.08 -4.22 7.02
CA ILE A 121 -2.16 -4.95 6.37
C ILE A 121 -2.01 -6.45 6.59
N LYS A 122 -3.13 -7.16 6.60
CA LYS A 122 -3.17 -8.60 6.35
C LYS A 122 -3.77 -8.83 4.97
N SER A 123 -3.09 -9.65 4.18
CA SER A 123 -3.51 -10.10 2.87
C SER A 123 -3.82 -11.59 2.95
N THR A 124 -5.01 -11.99 2.51
CA THR A 124 -5.49 -13.37 2.60
C THR A 124 -6.00 -13.87 1.26
N LEU A 125 -5.68 -15.14 0.97
CA LEU A 125 -6.19 -15.89 -0.17
C LEU A 125 -6.90 -17.13 0.34
N ASN A 126 -8.13 -17.37 -0.13
CA ASN A 126 -8.87 -18.59 0.18
C ASN A 126 -8.78 -19.53 -1.02
N VAL A 127 -8.17 -20.70 -0.80
CA VAL A 127 -8.04 -21.75 -1.81
C VAL A 127 -8.78 -22.97 -1.28
N ASN A 128 -9.93 -23.29 -1.88
CA ASN A 128 -10.73 -24.46 -1.50
C ASN A 128 -11.09 -24.57 0.01
N GLY A 129 -11.26 -23.42 0.69
CA GLY A 129 -11.57 -23.35 2.11
C GLY A 129 -10.36 -23.21 3.02
N GLU A 130 -9.14 -23.34 2.50
CA GLU A 130 -7.91 -23.07 3.23
C GLU A 130 -7.48 -21.62 3.05
N ILE A 131 -7.18 -20.93 4.15
CA ILE A 131 -6.78 -19.52 4.13
C ILE A 131 -5.27 -19.42 4.25
N GLN A 132 -4.64 -18.87 3.23
CA GLN A 132 -3.27 -18.39 3.29
C GLN A 132 -3.26 -16.93 3.72
N ARG A 133 -2.28 -16.53 4.53
CA ARG A 133 -2.17 -15.18 5.08
C ARG A 133 -0.74 -14.68 5.02
N ILE A 134 -0.58 -13.44 4.59
CA ILE A 134 0.67 -12.68 4.64
C ILE A 134 0.35 -11.35 5.31
N ASP A 135 1.14 -10.96 6.31
CA ASP A 135 1.09 -9.61 6.88
C ASP A 135 2.18 -8.78 6.22
N SER A 136 1.89 -7.52 5.93
CA SER A 136 2.84 -6.63 5.25
C SER A 136 2.70 -5.19 5.76
N LYS A 137 3.74 -4.40 5.52
CA LYS A 137 3.78 -2.97 5.86
C LYS A 137 3.96 -2.12 4.61
N MET A 138 3.00 -1.23 4.34
CA MET A 138 3.04 -0.26 3.25
C MET A 138 3.07 1.16 3.82
N CYS A 139 3.95 2.01 3.33
CA CYS A 139 4.13 3.36 3.86
C CYS A 139 3.99 4.42 2.76
N LEU A 140 3.41 5.58 3.10
CA LEU A 140 3.36 6.74 2.20
C LEU A 140 4.79 7.24 1.90
N GLU A 141 5.04 7.57 0.62
CA GLU A 141 6.27 8.28 0.18
C GLU A 141 6.39 9.68 0.83
#